data_AF-A0A182K2Y4-F1
#
_entry.id   AF-A0A182K2Y4-F1
#
_cell.length_a   1.000
_cell.length_b   1.000
_cell.length_c   1.000
_cell.angle_alpha   90.00
_cell.angle_beta   90.00
_cell.angle_gamma   90.00
#
_symmetry.space_group_name_H-M   'P 1'
#
loop_
_entity.id
_entity.type
_entity.pdbx_description
1 polymer ?
#
loop_
_entity_poly.entity_id
_entity_poly.type
_entity_poly.pdbx_seq_one_letter_code
_entity_poly.pdbx_strand_id
1 'polypeptide(L)'
;MSLSVDVDEMEKDWSELSDEYRSLETANQLYQELHERLEEMQEKCTKQIQHQRYRMRQISKNLKTYMTKEQLTPEDREKVMQLEKSIMKRKALIHEIEQGLPQQNSQYLKIILGDVNVSILNRNDKIRYKDEYEKFKLILNVIGLLLSFLNILFNYRALELVFLFLLVWYYCTLTIRESILK
;
A
#
# COMPACT_ATOMS: atom_id res chain seq x y z
N MET A 1 6.60 5.94 58.33
CA MET A 1 5.43 5.96 57.44
C MET A 1 5.78 5.14 56.22
N SER A 2 5.82 3.81 56.40
CA SER A 2 6.09 2.84 55.34
C SER A 2 4.75 2.40 54.79
N LEU A 3 4.51 2.70 53.52
CA LEU A 3 3.36 2.21 52.75
C LEU A 3 3.52 0.68 52.66
N SER A 4 2.90 -0.08 53.57
CA SER A 4 2.72 -1.52 53.38
C SER A 4 1.58 -1.68 52.40
N VAL A 5 1.91 -1.77 51.11
CA VAL A 5 0.96 -2.25 50.11
C VAL A 5 0.59 -3.67 50.51
N ASP A 6 -0.69 -3.88 50.79
CA ASP A 6 -1.22 -5.17 51.22
C ASP A 6 -1.34 -6.10 50.00
N VAL A 7 -0.84 -7.33 50.12
CA VAL A 7 -0.81 -8.29 49.00
C VAL A 7 -2.23 -8.68 48.60
N ASP A 8 -3.14 -8.74 49.57
CA ASP A 8 -4.56 -9.04 49.36
C ASP A 8 -5.27 -7.95 48.53
N GLU A 9 -4.87 -6.68 48.72
CA GLU A 9 -5.37 -5.55 47.93
C GLU A 9 -4.86 -5.63 46.47
N MET A 10 -3.60 -6.02 46.26
CA MET A 10 -3.04 -6.24 44.92
C MET A 10 -3.70 -7.42 44.18
N GLU A 11 -4.03 -8.50 44.90
CA GLU A 11 -4.72 -9.66 44.31
C GLU A 11 -6.15 -9.30 43.89
N LYS A 12 -6.84 -8.48 44.69
CA LYS A 12 -8.16 -7.94 44.35
C LYS A 12 -8.08 -7.05 43.11
N ASP A 13 -7.15 -6.09 43.07
CA ASP A 13 -6.92 -5.22 41.92
C ASP A 13 -6.59 -6.02 40.65
N TRP A 14 -5.79 -7.09 40.78
CA TRP A 14 -5.46 -7.97 39.66
C TRP A 14 -6.68 -8.77 39.16
N SER A 15 -7.56 -9.20 40.06
CA SER A 15 -8.81 -9.87 39.68
C SER A 15 -9.74 -8.92 38.94
N GLU A 16 -9.91 -7.69 39.42
CA GLU A 16 -10.71 -6.66 38.74
C GLU A 16 -10.15 -6.33 37.36
N LEU A 17 -8.83 -6.17 37.25
CA LEU A 17 -8.14 -5.97 35.98
C LEU A 17 -8.32 -7.15 35.01
N SER A 18 -8.31 -8.38 35.54
CA SER A 18 -8.52 -9.60 34.74
C SER A 18 -9.93 -9.66 34.15
N ASP A 19 -10.93 -9.16 34.87
CA ASP A 19 -12.30 -9.05 34.36
C ASP A 19 -12.42 -7.95 33.30
N GLU A 20 -11.79 -6.79 33.50
CA GLU A 20 -11.69 -5.74 32.49
C GLU A 20 -11.00 -6.23 31.21
N TYR A 21 -9.95 -7.04 31.36
CA TYR A 21 -9.21 -7.63 30.25
C TYR A 21 -10.10 -8.51 29.35
N ARG A 22 -11.09 -9.22 29.90
CA ARG A 22 -12.03 -10.03 29.10
C ARG A 22 -12.89 -9.15 28.18
N SER A 23 -13.28 -7.97 28.67
CA SER A 23 -14.01 -6.99 27.86
C SER A 23 -13.12 -6.46 26.73
N LEU A 24 -11.85 -6.15 27.04
CA LEU A 24 -10.86 -5.74 26.05
C LEU A 24 -10.62 -6.82 24.98
N GLU A 25 -10.51 -8.09 25.38
CA GLU A 25 -10.31 -9.21 24.47
C GLU A 25 -11.48 -9.32 23.47
N THR A 26 -12.71 -9.21 23.97
CA THR A 26 -13.92 -9.21 23.14
C THR A 26 -13.93 -8.04 22.16
N ALA A 27 -13.60 -6.83 22.63
CA ALA A 27 -13.51 -5.64 21.78
C ALA A 27 -12.42 -5.80 20.69
N ASN A 28 -11.28 -6.40 21.03
CA ASN A 28 -10.20 -6.65 20.08
C ASN A 28 -10.58 -7.71 19.03
N GLN A 29 -11.31 -8.76 19.40
CA GLN A 29 -11.82 -9.74 18.44
C GLN A 29 -12.77 -9.10 17.42
N LEU A 30 -13.71 -8.28 17.89
CA LEU A 30 -14.63 -7.52 17.02
C LEU A 30 -13.89 -6.54 16.11
N TYR A 31 -12.87 -5.86 16.64
CA TYR A 31 -12.02 -4.97 15.85
C TYR A 31 -11.32 -5.73 14.71
N GLN A 32 -10.78 -6.93 14.99
CA GLN A 32 -10.12 -7.76 13.98
C GLN A 32 -11.11 -8.22 12.89
N GLU A 33 -12.31 -8.69 13.27
CA GLU A 33 -13.33 -9.10 12.30
C GLU A 33 -13.78 -7.94 11.40
N LEU A 34 -14.03 -6.77 11.99
CA LEU A 34 -14.41 -5.58 11.23
C LEU A 34 -13.29 -5.16 10.27
N HIS A 35 -12.05 -5.28 10.70
CA HIS A 35 -10.89 -4.96 9.89
C HIS A 35 -10.75 -5.91 8.69
N GLU A 36 -10.87 -7.22 8.88
CA GLU A 36 -10.86 -8.20 7.77
C GLU A 36 -11.98 -7.91 6.77
N ARG A 37 -13.19 -7.62 7.26
CA ARG A 37 -14.33 -7.26 6.42
C ARG A 37 -14.11 -5.96 5.64
N LEU A 38 -13.43 -4.99 6.24
CA LEU A 38 -13.03 -3.76 5.56
C LEU A 38 -12.05 -4.05 4.43
N GLU A 39 -11.04 -4.88 4.67
CA GLU A 39 -10.05 -5.27 3.65
C GLU A 39 -10.71 -5.99 2.46
N GLU A 40 -11.63 -6.92 2.72
CA GLU A 40 -12.39 -7.60 1.66
C GLU A 40 -13.16 -6.62 0.78
N MET A 41 -13.84 -5.65 1.40
CA MET A 41 -14.61 -4.64 0.69
C MET A 41 -13.70 -3.68 -0.10
N GLN A 42 -12.55 -3.30 0.45
CA GLN A 42 -11.54 -2.51 -0.25
C GLN A 42 -11.00 -3.25 -1.49
N GLU A 43 -10.67 -4.54 -1.37
CA GLU A 43 -10.20 -5.36 -2.48
C GLU A 43 -11.27 -5.51 -3.57
N LYS A 44 -12.54 -5.73 -3.17
CA LYS A 44 -13.67 -5.80 -4.09
C LYS A 44 -13.87 -4.50 -4.86
N CYS A 45 -13.85 -3.36 -4.17
CA CYS A 45 -14.00 -2.04 -4.78
C CYS A 45 -12.87 -1.75 -5.77
N THR A 46 -11.61 -2.02 -5.39
CA THR A 46 -10.45 -1.81 -6.28
C THR A 46 -10.52 -2.69 -7.54
N LYS A 47 -10.84 -3.98 -7.41
CA LYS A 47 -11.07 -4.89 -8.55
C LYS A 47 -12.18 -4.38 -9.48
N GLN A 48 -13.31 -3.95 -8.92
CA GLN A 48 -14.42 -3.43 -9.71
C GLN A 48 -14.07 -2.11 -10.43
N ILE A 49 -13.35 -1.20 -9.78
CA ILE A 49 -12.85 0.04 -10.39
C ILE A 49 -11.93 -0.28 -11.57
N GLN A 50 -10.98 -1.20 -11.40
CA GLN A 50 -10.07 -1.62 -12.48
C GLN A 50 -10.84 -2.20 -13.66
N HIS A 51 -11.83 -3.07 -13.40
CA HIS A 51 -12.68 -3.64 -14.43
C HIS A 51 -13.51 -2.57 -15.17
N GLN A 52 -14.12 -1.63 -14.45
CA GLN A 52 -14.85 -0.51 -15.06
C GLN A 52 -13.91 0.34 -15.94
N ARG A 53 -12.71 0.68 -15.46
CA ARG A 53 -11.69 1.41 -16.24
C ARG A 53 -11.28 0.68 -17.50
N TYR A 54 -11.13 -0.64 -17.43
CA TYR A 54 -10.82 -1.47 -18.59
C TYR A 54 -11.95 -1.42 -19.63
N ARG A 55 -13.18 -1.71 -19.22
CA ARG A 55 -14.35 -1.71 -20.12
C ARG A 55 -14.59 -0.34 -20.74
N MET A 56 -14.48 0.74 -19.96
CA MET A 56 -14.59 2.11 -20.48
C MET A 56 -13.51 2.41 -21.52
N ARG A 57 -12.25 1.99 -21.30
CA ARG A 57 -11.18 2.15 -22.30
C ARG A 57 -11.50 1.41 -23.60
N GLN A 58 -12.05 0.20 -23.52
CA GLN A 58 -12.49 -0.53 -24.72
C GLN A 58 -13.63 0.18 -25.44
N ILE A 59 -14.65 0.64 -24.72
CA ILE A 59 -15.77 1.39 -25.30
C ILE A 59 -15.27 2.66 -25.97
N SER A 60 -14.39 3.43 -25.31
CA SER A 60 -13.79 4.62 -25.90
C SER A 60 -12.95 4.30 -27.15
N LYS A 61 -12.22 3.17 -27.18
CA LYS A 61 -11.49 2.74 -28.37
C LYS A 61 -12.43 2.42 -29.52
N ASN A 62 -13.48 1.64 -29.26
CA ASN A 62 -14.48 1.26 -30.25
C ASN A 62 -15.24 2.49 -30.78
N LEU A 63 -15.58 3.45 -29.91
CA LEU A 63 -16.18 4.73 -30.28
C LEU A 63 -15.29 5.51 -31.24
N LYS A 64 -14.00 5.64 -30.94
CA LYS A 64 -13.03 6.30 -31.83
C LYS A 64 -12.95 5.61 -33.18
N THR A 65 -12.86 4.28 -33.20
CA THR A 65 -12.86 3.50 -34.45
C THR A 65 -14.14 3.69 -35.25
N TYR A 66 -15.31 3.74 -34.58
CA TYR A 66 -16.59 3.99 -35.22
C TYR A 66 -16.67 5.39 -35.84
N MET A 67 -16.20 6.42 -35.12
CA MET A 67 -16.08 7.79 -35.65
C MET A 67 -15.13 7.90 -36.85
N THR A 68 -14.15 7.01 -36.96
CA THR A 68 -13.15 7.03 -38.06
C THR A 68 -13.68 6.38 -39.34
N LYS A 69 -14.76 5.58 -39.27
CA LYS A 69 -15.38 4.99 -40.45
C LYS A 69 -16.30 6.01 -41.12
N GLU A 70 -16.17 6.16 -42.44
CA GLU A 70 -16.90 7.18 -43.21
C GLU A 70 -18.43 6.97 -43.19
N GLN A 71 -19.13 8.11 -43.17
CA GLN A 71 -20.58 8.31 -43.06
C GLN A 71 -21.23 8.00 -41.69
N LEU A 72 -21.01 8.88 -40.71
CA LEU A 72 -21.88 8.98 -39.54
C LEU A 72 -23.15 9.79 -39.85
N THR A 73 -24.32 9.21 -39.58
CA THR A 73 -25.58 9.96 -39.58
C THR A 73 -25.57 11.04 -38.47
N PRO A 74 -26.36 12.12 -38.61
CA PRO A 74 -26.50 13.12 -37.54
C PRO A 74 -27.02 12.51 -36.22
N GLU A 75 -27.90 11.50 -36.27
CA GLU A 75 -28.36 10.77 -35.08
C GLU A 75 -27.23 9.98 -34.41
N ASP A 76 -26.37 9.32 -35.19
CA ASP A 76 -25.25 8.55 -34.62
C ASP A 76 -24.21 9.48 -33.99
N ARG A 77 -23.99 10.69 -34.53
CA ARG A 77 -23.15 11.71 -33.90
C ARG A 77 -23.70 12.13 -32.54
N GLU A 78 -25.01 12.34 -32.44
CA GLU A 78 -25.64 12.72 -31.17
C GLU A 78 -25.52 11.59 -30.13
N LYS A 79 -25.81 10.34 -30.53
CA LYS A 79 -25.65 9.17 -29.65
C LYS A 79 -24.22 9.01 -29.15
N VAL A 80 -23.23 9.21 -30.02
CA VAL A 80 -21.82 9.13 -29.65
C VAL A 80 -21.44 10.25 -28.69
N MET A 81 -21.90 11.49 -28.92
CA MET A 81 -21.63 12.62 -28.02
C MET A 81 -22.25 12.41 -26.62
N GLN A 82 -23.47 11.87 -26.56
CA GLN A 82 -24.11 11.48 -25.30
C GLN A 82 -23.33 10.36 -24.60
N LEU A 83 -22.84 9.38 -25.35
CA LEU A 83 -22.05 8.27 -24.79
C LEU A 83 -20.71 8.77 -24.23
N GLU A 84 -20.00 9.65 -24.93
CA GLU A 84 -18.77 10.28 -24.42
C GLU A 84 -19.02 11.08 -23.14
N LYS A 85 -20.10 11.87 -23.09
CA LYS A 85 -20.51 12.61 -21.88
C LYS A 85 -20.78 11.66 -20.71
N SER A 86 -21.43 10.53 -20.96
CA SER A 86 -21.70 9.52 -19.94
C SER A 86 -20.41 8.84 -19.43
N ILE A 87 -19.45 8.57 -20.31
CA ILE A 87 -18.13 8.02 -19.96
C ILE A 87 -17.36 9.01 -19.11
N MET A 88 -17.38 10.31 -19.47
CA MET A 88 -16.70 11.36 -18.70
C MET A 88 -17.29 11.49 -17.30
N LYS A 89 -18.62 11.53 -17.17
CA LYS A 89 -19.31 11.56 -15.86
C LYS A 89 -18.95 10.34 -15.01
N ARG A 90 -19.00 9.14 -15.61
CA ARG A 90 -18.66 7.89 -14.89
C ARG A 90 -17.18 7.87 -14.47
N LYS A 91 -16.28 8.42 -15.28
CA LYS A 91 -14.86 8.56 -14.91
C LYS A 91 -14.66 9.45 -13.68
N ALA A 92 -15.41 10.55 -13.58
CA ALA A 92 -15.37 11.43 -12.42
C ALA A 92 -15.88 10.72 -11.14
N LEU A 93 -17.04 10.05 -11.22
CA LEU A 93 -17.59 9.29 -10.10
C LEU A 93 -16.66 8.16 -9.63
N ILE A 94 -16.03 7.43 -10.56
CA ILE A 94 -15.07 6.39 -10.22
C ILE A 94 -13.84 6.98 -9.53
N HIS A 95 -13.41 8.18 -9.93
CA HIS A 95 -12.28 8.85 -9.29
C HIS A 95 -12.62 9.28 -7.86
N GLU A 96 -13.82 9.77 -7.61
CA GLU A 96 -14.32 10.10 -6.26
C GLU A 96 -14.35 8.86 -5.35
N ILE A 97 -14.85 7.74 -5.85
CA ILE A 97 -14.85 6.46 -5.11
C ILE A 97 -13.41 6.01 -4.81
N GLU A 98 -12.48 6.17 -5.77
CA GLU A 98 -11.07 5.81 -5.59
C GLU A 98 -10.37 6.68 -4.55
N GLN A 99 -10.74 7.96 -4.39
CA GLN A 99 -10.20 8.83 -3.35
C GLN A 99 -10.58 8.37 -1.94
N GLY A 100 -11.71 7.68 -1.79
CA GLY A 100 -12.15 7.08 -0.52
C GLY A 100 -11.50 5.73 -0.20
N LEU A 101 -10.71 5.17 -1.12
CA LEU A 101 -10.00 3.89 -0.91
C LEU A 101 -8.54 4.15 -0.51
N PRO A 102 -7.90 3.20 0.20
CA PRO A 102 -6.48 3.31 0.50
C PRO A 102 -5.69 3.39 -0.82
N GLN A 103 -4.93 4.47 -0.99
CA GLN A 103 -4.13 4.67 -2.19
C GLN A 103 -2.93 3.72 -2.17
N GLN A 104 -2.69 3.08 -3.32
CA GLN A 104 -1.47 2.31 -3.50
C GLN A 104 -0.27 3.26 -3.45
N ASN A 105 0.75 2.88 -2.68
CA ASN A 105 2.03 3.58 -2.62
C ASN A 105 2.56 3.86 -4.03
N SER A 106 3.09 5.07 -4.24
CA SER A 106 3.75 5.45 -5.51
C SER A 106 4.92 4.50 -5.81
N GLN A 107 5.30 4.32 -7.08
CA GLN A 107 6.35 3.36 -7.46
C GLN A 107 7.66 3.58 -6.69
N TYR A 108 8.04 4.84 -6.45
CA TYR A 108 9.20 5.18 -5.63
C TYR A 108 9.02 4.73 -4.17
N LEU A 109 7.84 4.97 -3.61
CA LEU A 109 7.51 4.52 -2.25
C LEU A 109 7.45 2.99 -2.16
N LYS A 110 6.99 2.27 -3.20
CA LYS A 110 7.08 0.79 -3.26
C LYS A 110 8.52 0.29 -3.29
N ILE A 111 9.42 0.98 -3.98
CA ILE A 111 10.86 0.64 -3.99
C ILE A 111 11.46 0.84 -2.59
N ILE A 112 11.07 1.91 -1.90
CA ILE A 112 11.66 2.30 -0.60
C ILE A 112 10.99 1.60 0.58
N LEU A 113 9.71 1.26 0.56
CA LEU A 113 8.98 0.62 1.67
C LEU A 113 8.57 -0.83 1.41
N GLY A 114 8.57 -1.31 0.16
CA GLY A 114 7.96 -2.59 -0.23
C GLY A 114 6.46 -2.47 -0.52
N ASP A 115 5.83 -3.56 -0.98
CA ASP A 115 4.38 -3.60 -1.25
C ASP A 115 3.57 -3.82 0.02
N VAL A 116 3.64 -2.83 0.93
CA VAL A 116 2.94 -2.86 2.21
C VAL A 116 2.06 -1.61 2.32
N ASN A 117 0.75 -1.83 2.48
CA ASN A 117 -0.19 -0.77 2.77
C ASN A 117 0.07 -0.29 4.20
N VAL A 118 0.70 0.88 4.33
CA VAL A 118 1.03 1.51 5.62
C VAL A 118 -0.21 1.96 6.41
N SER A 119 -1.40 1.81 5.83
CA SER A 119 -2.66 2.32 6.37
C SER A 119 -3.25 1.46 7.48
N ILE A 120 -3.01 0.15 7.52
CA ILE A 120 -3.49 -0.70 8.61
C ILE A 120 -2.54 -1.88 8.78
N LEU A 121 -1.65 -1.79 9.77
CA LEU A 121 -0.63 -2.80 10.03
C LEU A 121 -1.26 -3.98 10.79
N ASN A 122 -1.91 -4.89 10.06
CA ASN A 122 -2.35 -6.17 10.61
C ASN A 122 -1.12 -7.00 11.06
N ARG A 123 -1.27 -7.90 12.03
CA ARG A 123 -0.18 -8.76 12.53
C ARG A 123 0.45 -9.59 11.40
N ASN A 124 -0.36 -10.06 10.46
CA ASN A 124 0.10 -10.77 9.28
C ASN A 124 0.87 -9.85 8.31
N ASP A 125 0.45 -8.60 8.15
CA ASP A 125 1.16 -7.61 7.33
C ASP A 125 2.45 -7.11 7.97
N LYS A 126 2.56 -7.12 9.31
CA LYS A 126 3.83 -6.86 10.00
C LYS A 126 4.87 -7.95 9.70
N ILE A 127 4.44 -9.22 9.61
CA ILE A 127 5.31 -10.34 9.20
C ILE A 127 5.70 -10.17 7.73
N ARG A 128 4.73 -9.88 6.85
CA ARG A 128 5.00 -9.67 5.42
C ARG A 128 5.93 -8.48 5.17
N TYR A 129 5.76 -7.39 5.92
CA TYR A 129 6.65 -6.23 5.87
C TYR A 129 8.06 -6.59 6.36
N LYS A 130 8.18 -7.41 7.41
CA LYS A 130 9.49 -7.92 7.87
C LYS A 130 10.18 -8.75 6.78
N ASP A 131 9.45 -9.61 6.08
CA ASP A 131 10.02 -10.40 4.98
C ASP A 131 10.47 -9.52 3.82
N GLU A 132 9.67 -8.52 3.43
CA GLU A 132 10.04 -7.53 2.41
C GLU A 132 11.21 -6.62 2.85
N TYR A 133 11.35 -6.37 4.15
CA TYR A 133 12.49 -5.68 4.75
C TYR A 133 13.79 -6.50 4.62
N GLU A 134 13.75 -7.78 4.94
CA GLU A 134 14.90 -8.68 4.79
C GLU A 134 15.30 -8.89 3.32
N LYS A 135 14.32 -9.07 2.41
CA LYS A 135 14.61 -9.18 0.97
C LYS A 135 15.31 -7.94 0.42
N PHE A 136 14.87 -6.74 0.82
CA PHE A 136 15.50 -5.49 0.40
C PHE A 136 16.95 -5.37 0.85
N LYS A 137 17.25 -5.73 2.11
CA LYS A 137 18.62 -5.79 2.63
C LYS A 137 19.49 -6.75 1.83
N LEU A 138 18.95 -7.93 1.48
CA LEU A 138 19.68 -8.92 0.70
C LEU A 138 20.00 -8.40 -0.70
N ILE A 139 19.03 -7.83 -1.41
CA ILE A 139 19.23 -7.29 -2.77
C ILE A 139 20.30 -6.19 -2.77
N LEU A 140 20.23 -5.24 -1.82
CA LEU A 140 21.20 -4.15 -1.76
C LEU A 140 22.59 -4.61 -1.34
N ASN A 141 22.70 -5.60 -0.46
CA ASN A 141 24.01 -6.20 -0.14
C ASN A 141 24.62 -6.88 -1.38
N VAL A 142 23.83 -7.58 -2.19
CA VAL A 142 24.31 -8.20 -3.44
C VAL A 142 24.77 -7.14 -4.44
N ILE A 143 23.97 -6.09 -4.66
CA ILE A 143 24.35 -4.97 -5.54
C ILE A 143 25.61 -4.27 -5.03
N GLY A 144 25.70 -4.02 -3.72
CA GLY A 144 26.88 -3.45 -3.08
C GLY A 144 28.12 -4.31 -3.28
N LEU A 145 28.00 -5.64 -3.14
CA LEU A 145 29.10 -6.58 -3.37
C LEU A 145 29.57 -6.55 -4.84
N LEU A 146 28.64 -6.54 -5.79
CA LEU A 146 28.97 -6.43 -7.22
C LEU A 146 29.64 -5.09 -7.56
N LEU A 147 29.13 -3.97 -7.03
CA LEU A 147 29.73 -2.65 -7.22
C LEU A 147 31.11 -2.55 -6.57
N SER A 148 31.30 -3.15 -5.40
CA SER A 148 32.61 -3.23 -4.74
C SER A 148 33.59 -4.03 -5.59
N PHE A 149 33.16 -5.16 -6.14
CA PHE A 149 33.99 -5.98 -7.04
C PHE A 149 34.34 -5.24 -8.33
N LEU A 150 33.37 -4.55 -8.95
CA LEU A 150 33.59 -3.71 -10.12
C LEU A 150 34.53 -2.53 -9.84
N ASN A 151 34.42 -1.90 -8.67
CA ASN A 151 35.34 -0.83 -8.26
C ASN A 151 36.78 -1.34 -8.17
N ILE A 152 37.00 -2.53 -7.62
CA ILE A 152 38.34 -3.14 -7.53
C ILE A 152 38.89 -3.44 -8.93
N LEU A 153 38.06 -3.96 -9.84
CA LEU A 153 38.50 -4.31 -11.20
C LEU A 153 38.80 -3.10 -12.09
N PHE A 154 37.95 -2.08 -12.04
CA PHE A 154 37.98 -0.98 -13.02
C PHE A 154 38.49 0.35 -12.45
N ASN A 155 38.55 0.54 -11.13
CA ASN A 155 39.05 1.75 -10.44
C ASN A 155 38.56 3.08 -11.04
N TYR A 156 37.29 3.16 -11.44
CA TYR A 156 36.68 4.40 -11.94
C TYR A 156 36.14 5.26 -10.80
N ARG A 157 36.57 6.52 -10.76
CA ARG A 157 36.07 7.53 -9.80
C ARG A 157 34.55 7.69 -9.79
N ALA A 158 33.89 7.47 -10.93
CA ALA A 158 32.42 7.51 -11.02
C ALA A 158 31.76 6.33 -10.28
N LEU A 159 32.34 5.12 -10.35
CA LEU A 159 31.83 3.93 -9.64
C LEU A 159 31.99 4.08 -8.12
N GLU A 160 33.06 4.72 -7.67
CA GLU A 160 33.27 5.02 -6.25
C GLU A 160 32.21 5.99 -5.70
N LEU A 161 31.91 7.07 -6.45
CA LEU A 161 30.87 8.02 -6.08
C LEU A 161 29.47 7.40 -6.10
N VAL A 162 29.17 6.56 -7.09
CA VAL A 162 27.90 5.81 -7.16
C VAL A 162 27.78 4.84 -5.97
N PHE A 163 28.87 4.17 -5.60
CA PHE A 163 28.88 3.26 -4.45
C PHE A 163 28.65 4.00 -3.12
N LEU A 164 29.33 5.13 -2.90
CA LEU A 164 29.13 5.97 -1.72
C LEU A 164 27.70 6.53 -1.64
N PHE A 165 27.16 7.00 -2.77
CA PHE A 165 25.78 7.46 -2.84
C PHE A 165 24.79 6.33 -2.50
N LEU A 166 25.01 5.13 -3.03
CA LEU A 166 24.18 3.96 -2.75
C LEU A 166 24.21 3.57 -1.27
N LEU A 167 25.36 3.65 -0.61
CA LEU A 167 25.47 3.39 0.84
C LEU A 167 24.69 4.42 1.66
N VAL A 168 24.88 5.72 1.40
CA VAL A 168 24.15 6.77 2.12
C VAL A 168 22.65 6.59 1.94
N TRP A 169 22.20 6.39 0.70
CA TRP A 169 20.79 6.15 0.39
C TRP A 169 20.25 4.90 1.08
N TYR A 170 21.03 3.81 1.12
CA TYR A 170 20.66 2.57 1.82
C TYR A 170 20.43 2.80 3.31
N TYR A 171 21.37 3.44 4.01
CA TYR A 171 21.24 3.70 5.45
C TYR A 171 20.11 4.67 5.79
N CYS A 172 19.87 5.70 4.96
CA CYS A 172 18.70 6.57 5.13
C CYS A 172 17.39 5.79 4.98
N THR A 173 17.32 4.91 3.98
CA THR A 173 16.13 4.06 3.74
C THR A 173 15.90 3.06 4.87
N LEU A 174 16.96 2.42 5.37
CA LEU A 174 16.87 1.52 6.52
C LEU A 174 16.33 2.21 7.77
N THR A 175 16.82 3.42 8.07
CA THR A 175 16.35 4.19 9.23
C THR A 175 14.85 4.46 9.16
N ILE A 176 14.34 4.85 7.99
CA ILE A 176 12.90 5.05 7.77
C ILE A 176 12.16 3.72 7.96
N ARG A 177 12.64 2.63 7.36
CA ARG A 177 11.97 1.32 7.50
C ARG A 177 11.97 0.78 8.92
N GLU A 178 13.02 1.00 9.70
CA GLU A 178 13.12 0.60 11.10
C GLU A 178 12.16 1.43 11.97
N SER A 179 12.00 2.72 11.67
CA SER A 179 11.02 3.59 12.35
C SER A 179 9.56 3.16 12.11
N ILE A 180 9.27 2.49 10.99
CA ILE A 180 7.94 1.93 10.67
C ILE A 180 7.72 0.57 11.38
N LEU A 181 8.79 -0.17 11.67
CA LEU A 181 8.72 -1.49 12.29
C LEU A 181 8.59 -1.46 13.83
N LYS A 182 9.15 -0.40 14.46
CA LYS A 182 8.99 -0.10 15.88
C LYS A 182 7.52 0.15 16.20
#